data_AF-A0A4U9UCI8-F1
#
_entry.id   AF-A0A4U9UCI8-F1
#
_cell.length_a   1.000
_cell.length_b   1.000
_cell.length_c   1.000
_cell.angle_alpha   90.00
_cell.angle_beta   90.00
_cell.angle_gamma   90.00
#
_symmetry.space_group_name_H-M   'P 1'
#
loop_
_entity.id
_entity.type
_entity.pdbx_description
1 polymer ?
#
loop_
_entity_poly.entity_id
_entity_poly.type
_entity_poly.pdbx_seq_one_letter_code
_entity_poly.pdbx_strand_id
1 'polypeptide(L)'
;MVFLRLKSEVRNFFAPHINIVEDNIQFPYTLGNQVLAQEHWNENGVRIPVCKGMWLVTDGLPVSVTHLFIGHSASDLLCFCHYHPNWVNPSCLSAFASLGLLPTKEQFTWLKTLFPNAKIHAVFDRGISGRVADCKVATWQLGKNARFSLADDYGEFYYNKKKCRIPVNIFSLSRFEKLSGIRSGIRTHKPKAPFETFYQSFTNMG
;
A
#
# COMPACT_ATOMS: atom_id res chain seq x y z
N MET A 1 -1.53 -5.61 24.25
CA MET A 1 -2.29 -5.16 23.05
C MET A 1 -1.46 -4.24 22.14
N VAL A 2 -1.07 -4.73 20.96
CA VAL A 2 -0.21 -4.02 19.99
C VAL A 2 -0.82 -2.69 19.53
N PHE A 3 -2.14 -2.61 19.39
CA PHE A 3 -2.83 -1.37 18.99
C PHE A 3 -2.53 -0.20 19.92
N LEU A 4 -2.40 -0.42 21.25
CA LEU A 4 -2.14 0.63 22.24
C LEU A 4 -0.76 1.28 22.12
N ARG A 5 0.19 0.62 21.44
CA ARG A 5 1.53 1.15 21.18
C ARG A 5 1.53 2.21 20.07
N LEU A 6 0.45 2.31 19.29
CA LEU A 6 0.31 3.36 18.28
C LEU A 6 0.05 4.73 18.94
N LYS A 7 0.51 5.80 18.28
CA LYS A 7 0.21 7.17 18.70
C LYS A 7 -1.30 7.38 18.79
N SER A 8 -1.75 8.19 19.74
CA SER A 8 -3.17 8.43 20.01
C SER A 8 -3.95 8.88 18.77
N GLU A 9 -3.39 9.77 17.96
CA GLU A 9 -4.03 10.30 16.75
C GLU A 9 -4.27 9.20 15.72
N VAL A 10 -3.29 8.29 15.56
CA VAL A 10 -3.39 7.15 14.66
C VAL A 10 -4.44 6.15 15.17
N ARG A 11 -4.45 5.88 16.48
CA ARG A 11 -5.48 5.03 17.09
C ARG A 11 -6.87 5.60 16.87
N ASN A 12 -7.07 6.89 17.17
CA ASN A 12 -8.36 7.54 17.07
C ASN A 12 -8.89 7.54 15.63
N PHE A 13 -8.02 7.76 14.65
CA PHE A 13 -8.39 7.74 13.23
C PHE A 13 -8.77 6.33 12.75
N PHE A 14 -8.00 5.29 13.10
CA PHE A 14 -8.24 3.94 12.56
C PHE A 14 -9.21 3.08 13.39
N ALA A 15 -9.44 3.40 14.67
CA ALA A 15 -10.29 2.60 15.56
C ALA A 15 -11.70 2.30 14.99
N PRO A 16 -12.40 3.23 14.29
CA PRO A 16 -13.71 2.95 13.70
C PRO A 16 -13.67 1.98 12.51
N HIS A 17 -12.49 1.71 11.95
CA HIS A 17 -12.32 0.97 10.69
C HIS A 17 -11.67 -0.40 10.86
N ILE A 18 -11.50 -0.83 12.11
CA ILE A 18 -10.88 -2.10 12.49
C ILE A 18 -11.79 -2.82 13.50
N ASN A 19 -11.68 -4.14 13.55
CA ASN A 19 -12.26 -4.92 14.64
C ASN A 19 -11.13 -5.42 15.54
N ILE A 20 -11.32 -5.37 16.86
CA ILE A 20 -10.38 -5.95 17.82
C ILE A 20 -11.11 -7.07 18.55
N VAL A 21 -10.61 -8.30 18.39
CA VAL A 21 -11.17 -9.51 19.02
C VAL A 21 -10.02 -10.24 19.69
N GLU A 22 -10.06 -10.42 21.02
CA GLU A 22 -9.04 -11.16 21.78
C GLU A 22 -7.59 -10.73 21.41
N ASP A 23 -7.32 -9.42 21.49
CA ASP A 23 -6.02 -8.80 21.12
C ASP A 23 -5.61 -8.93 19.65
N ASN A 24 -6.44 -9.52 18.79
CA ASN A 24 -6.22 -9.59 17.34
C ASN A 24 -6.94 -8.45 16.62
N ILE A 25 -6.17 -7.60 15.94
CA ILE A 25 -6.69 -6.55 15.07
C ILE A 25 -7.05 -7.17 13.73
N GLN A 26 -8.30 -7.02 13.31
CA GLN A 26 -8.82 -7.53 12.05
C GLN A 26 -9.20 -6.38 11.13
N PHE A 27 -8.72 -6.45 9.89
CA PHE A 27 -9.04 -5.49 8.85
C PHE A 27 -9.90 -6.18 7.78
N PRO A 28 -11.18 -5.80 7.61
CA PRO A 28 -12.05 -6.42 6.63
C PRO A 28 -11.70 -5.95 5.21
N TYR A 29 -11.45 -6.88 4.31
CA TYR A 29 -11.22 -6.60 2.89
C TYR A 29 -12.53 -6.84 2.13
N THR A 30 -13.09 -5.76 1.59
CA THR A 30 -14.42 -5.78 1.00
C THR A 30 -14.40 -5.59 -0.51
N LEU A 31 -15.41 -6.15 -1.17
CA LEU A 31 -15.74 -5.87 -2.57
C LEU A 31 -17.25 -5.60 -2.64
N GLY A 32 -17.62 -4.35 -2.89
CA GLY A 32 -18.99 -3.90 -2.66
C GLY A 32 -19.35 -4.05 -1.17
N ASN A 33 -20.45 -4.73 -0.88
CA ASN A 33 -20.93 -4.92 0.49
C ASN A 33 -20.48 -6.25 1.12
N GLN A 34 -19.64 -7.03 0.42
CA GLN A 34 -19.22 -8.35 0.89
C GLN A 34 -17.78 -8.30 1.43
N VAL A 35 -17.59 -8.81 2.65
CA VAL A 35 -16.25 -9.12 3.19
C VAL A 35 -15.75 -10.40 2.50
N LEU A 36 -14.64 -10.30 1.78
CA LEU A 36 -14.04 -11.44 1.07
C LEU A 36 -12.92 -12.11 1.88
N ALA A 37 -12.21 -11.33 2.69
CA ALA A 37 -11.11 -11.79 3.52
C ALA A 37 -10.86 -10.81 4.67
N GLN A 38 -9.97 -11.19 5.58
CA GLN A 38 -9.48 -10.32 6.64
C GLN A 38 -7.96 -10.38 6.71
N GLU A 39 -7.32 -9.22 6.92
CA GLU A 39 -5.97 -9.19 7.46
C GLU A 39 -6.04 -9.31 8.97
N HIS A 40 -5.14 -10.10 9.56
CA HIS A 40 -5.04 -10.28 11.00
C HIS A 40 -3.69 -9.78 11.50
N TRP A 41 -3.69 -9.02 12.59
CA TRP A 41 -2.49 -8.54 13.26
C TRP A 41 -2.59 -8.77 14.77
N ASN A 42 -1.71 -9.61 15.28
CA ASN A 42 -1.56 -9.89 16.71
C ASN A 42 -0.07 -10.00 17.09
N GLU A 43 0.22 -10.50 18.29
CA GLU A 43 1.59 -10.65 18.82
C GLU A 43 2.43 -11.67 18.03
N ASN A 44 1.80 -12.63 17.36
CA ASN A 44 2.47 -13.65 16.55
C ASN A 44 2.82 -13.18 15.13
N GLY A 45 2.34 -12.00 14.72
CA GLY A 45 2.64 -11.43 13.41
C GLY A 45 1.44 -10.85 12.70
N VAL A 46 1.63 -10.67 11.38
CA VAL A 46 0.60 -10.18 10.46
C VAL A 46 0.35 -11.23 9.39
N ARG A 47 -0.94 -11.52 9.13
CA ARG A 47 -1.39 -12.37 8.02
C ARG A 47 -2.16 -11.52 7.02
N ILE A 48 -1.51 -11.19 5.89
CA ILE A 48 -2.07 -10.39 4.80
C ILE A 48 -2.85 -11.28 3.84
N PRO A 49 -4.08 -10.93 3.43
CA PRO A 49 -4.87 -11.75 2.53
C PRO A 49 -4.43 -11.65 1.06
N VAL A 50 -4.72 -12.71 0.29
CA VAL A 50 -4.68 -12.74 -1.17
C VAL A 50 -6.12 -12.72 -1.67
N CYS A 51 -6.66 -11.55 -2.00
CA CYS A 51 -8.03 -11.41 -2.46
C CYS A 51 -8.20 -10.22 -3.40
N LYS A 52 -9.37 -10.14 -4.05
CA LYS A 52 -9.77 -8.98 -4.88
C LYS A 52 -10.43 -7.85 -4.08
N GLY A 53 -10.76 -8.09 -2.81
CA GLY A 53 -11.27 -7.06 -1.91
C GLY A 53 -10.15 -6.11 -1.47
N MET A 54 -10.51 -4.99 -0.86
CA MET A 54 -9.55 -4.06 -0.26
C MET A 54 -10.05 -3.59 1.10
N TRP A 55 -9.13 -3.24 1.98
CA TRP A 55 -9.45 -2.46 3.17
C TRP A 55 -9.27 -0.98 2.83
N LEU A 56 -10.29 -0.16 3.06
CA LEU A 56 -10.31 1.26 2.69
C LEU A 56 -10.76 2.11 3.88
N VAL A 57 -10.03 3.21 4.12
CA VAL A 57 -10.33 4.19 5.17
C VAL A 57 -10.29 5.61 4.61
N THR A 58 -11.30 6.41 4.95
CA THR A 58 -11.39 7.85 4.66
C THR A 58 -12.42 8.49 5.59
N ASP A 59 -12.10 9.65 6.17
CA ASP A 59 -13.01 10.42 7.05
C ASP A 59 -13.81 11.50 6.28
N GLY A 60 -13.52 11.69 4.99
CA GLY A 60 -14.11 12.73 4.15
C GLY A 60 -14.89 12.20 2.96
N LEU A 61 -15.62 13.11 2.31
CA LEU A 61 -16.25 12.84 1.01
C LEU A 61 -15.17 12.42 0.00
N PRO A 62 -15.38 11.37 -0.82
CA PRO A 62 -14.35 10.88 -1.73
C PRO A 62 -13.76 11.95 -2.67
N VAL A 63 -14.58 12.91 -3.10
CA VAL A 63 -14.15 14.01 -3.98
C VAL A 63 -13.21 15.03 -3.30
N SER A 64 -13.24 15.13 -1.96
CA SER A 64 -12.37 16.04 -1.21
C SER A 64 -11.01 15.41 -0.86
N VAL A 65 -10.86 14.09 -1.01
CA VAL A 65 -9.59 13.41 -0.75
C VAL A 65 -8.51 13.93 -1.72
N THR A 66 -7.42 14.42 -1.15
CA THR A 66 -6.28 14.98 -1.90
C THR A 66 -5.08 14.03 -1.93
N HIS A 67 -5.04 13.05 -1.03
CA HIS A 67 -3.96 12.08 -0.90
C HIS A 67 -4.53 10.67 -0.72
N LEU A 68 -4.13 9.75 -1.58
CA LEU A 68 -4.49 8.34 -1.49
C LEU A 68 -3.23 7.50 -1.27
N PHE A 69 -3.12 6.91 -0.09
CA PHE A 69 -2.04 5.99 0.29
C PHE A 69 -2.45 4.56 -0.01
N ILE A 70 -1.61 3.84 -0.75
CA ILE A 70 -1.89 2.48 -1.22
C ILE A 70 -0.76 1.55 -0.80
N GLY A 71 -1.08 0.44 -0.15
CA GLY A 71 -0.12 -0.57 0.29
C GLY A 71 -0.61 -2.01 0.12
N HIS A 72 0.21 -2.98 0.49
CA HIS A 72 -0.18 -4.39 0.54
C HIS A 72 -1.00 -4.73 1.79
N SER A 73 -0.70 -4.06 2.90
CA SER A 73 -1.17 -4.41 4.24
C SER A 73 -1.73 -3.19 4.96
N ALA A 74 -2.85 -3.41 5.65
CA ALA A 74 -3.47 -2.41 6.50
C ALA A 74 -2.62 -2.13 7.74
N SER A 75 -2.07 -3.16 8.39
CA SER A 75 -1.16 -2.98 9.53
C SER A 75 0.09 -2.18 9.16
N ASP A 76 0.65 -2.38 7.95
CA ASP A 76 1.80 -1.61 7.49
C ASP A 76 1.45 -0.13 7.25
N LEU A 77 0.23 0.17 6.75
CA LEU A 77 -0.28 1.53 6.62
C LEU A 77 -0.51 2.21 7.98
N LEU A 78 -1.01 1.47 8.98
CA LEU A 78 -1.13 1.97 10.36
C LEU A 78 0.27 2.31 10.93
N CYS A 79 1.25 1.43 10.71
CA CYS A 79 2.63 1.66 11.15
C CYS A 79 3.29 2.83 10.40
N PHE A 80 3.02 3.01 9.11
CA PHE A 80 3.43 4.20 8.37
C PHE A 80 2.88 5.48 9.04
N CYS A 81 1.58 5.49 9.39
CA CYS A 81 0.97 6.62 10.07
C CYS A 81 1.52 6.85 11.49
N HIS A 82 1.97 5.80 12.18
CA HIS A 82 2.69 5.96 13.45
C HIS A 82 3.94 6.83 13.30
N TYR A 83 4.71 6.63 12.23
CA TYR A 83 5.89 7.46 11.94
C TYR A 83 5.53 8.81 11.31
N HIS A 84 4.40 8.89 10.62
CA HIS A 84 3.93 10.09 9.91
C HIS A 84 2.50 10.49 10.32
N PRO A 85 2.27 10.86 11.60
CA PRO A 85 0.92 11.08 12.12
C PRO A 85 0.22 12.30 11.51
N ASN A 86 0.96 13.18 10.83
CA ASN A 86 0.38 14.30 10.10
C ASN A 86 -0.60 13.85 8.99
N TRP A 87 -0.46 12.62 8.46
CA TRP A 87 -1.36 12.12 7.40
C TRP A 87 -2.73 11.67 7.90
N VAL A 88 -2.90 11.46 9.21
CA VAL A 88 -4.21 11.17 9.81
C VAL A 88 -4.88 12.42 10.39
N ASN A 89 -4.30 13.60 10.16
CA ASN A 89 -4.94 14.86 10.53
C ASN A 89 -6.16 15.12 9.61
N PRO A 90 -7.35 15.45 10.16
CA PRO A 90 -8.53 15.79 9.38
C PRO A 90 -8.29 16.83 8.27
N SER A 91 -7.37 17.79 8.47
CA SER A 91 -7.05 18.81 7.46
C SER A 91 -6.32 18.26 6.23
N CYS A 92 -5.70 17.08 6.32
CA CYS A 92 -4.92 16.50 5.21
C CYS A 92 -5.78 15.72 4.21
N LEU A 93 -7.06 15.46 4.50
CA LEU A 93 -8.02 14.83 3.57
C LEU A 93 -7.42 13.59 2.89
N SER A 94 -6.91 12.67 3.70
CA SER A 94 -6.18 11.48 3.26
C SER A 94 -7.08 10.24 3.30
N ALA A 95 -6.91 9.37 2.31
CA ALA A 95 -7.48 8.03 2.27
C ALA A 95 -6.36 6.98 2.27
N PHE A 96 -6.65 5.83 2.87
CA PHE A 96 -5.72 4.71 3.00
C PHE A 96 -6.37 3.45 2.45
N ALA A 97 -5.71 2.79 1.49
CA ALA A 97 -6.21 1.59 0.85
C ALA A 97 -5.16 0.47 0.89
N SER A 98 -5.55 -0.68 1.42
CA SER A 98 -4.74 -1.88 1.39
C SER A 98 -5.30 -2.86 0.37
N LEU A 99 -4.48 -3.24 -0.62
CA LEU A 99 -4.90 -4.06 -1.77
C LEU A 99 -4.65 -5.55 -1.59
N GLY A 100 -3.93 -5.95 -0.54
CA GLY A 100 -3.51 -7.34 -0.33
C GLY A 100 -2.26 -7.70 -1.13
N LEU A 101 -1.86 -8.97 -1.06
CA LEU A 101 -0.61 -9.45 -1.67
C LEU A 101 -0.68 -9.59 -3.21
N LEU A 102 -1.87 -9.58 -3.80
CA LEU A 102 -2.08 -9.67 -5.26
C LEU A 102 -2.90 -8.49 -5.77
N PRO A 103 -2.34 -7.26 -5.74
CA PRO A 103 -3.07 -6.08 -6.20
C PRO A 103 -3.43 -6.22 -7.68
N THR A 104 -4.64 -5.77 -8.04
CA THR A 104 -5.15 -5.80 -9.40
C THR A 104 -5.40 -4.40 -9.96
N LYS A 105 -5.43 -4.30 -11.30
CA LYS A 105 -5.73 -3.04 -11.99
C LYS A 105 -7.14 -2.57 -11.68
N GLU A 106 -8.09 -3.48 -11.52
CA GLU A 106 -9.49 -3.19 -11.25
C GLU A 106 -9.67 -2.52 -9.89
N GLN A 107 -9.01 -3.03 -8.84
CA GLN A 107 -8.99 -2.40 -7.52
C GLN A 107 -8.47 -0.95 -7.61
N PHE A 108 -7.32 -0.77 -8.28
CA PHE A 108 -6.72 0.55 -8.44
C PHE A 108 -7.59 1.50 -9.28
N THR A 109 -8.18 1.01 -10.36
CA THR A 109 -9.06 1.82 -11.23
C THR A 109 -10.29 2.28 -10.46
N TRP A 110 -10.90 1.40 -9.66
CA TRP A 110 -12.02 1.76 -8.80
C TRP A 110 -11.62 2.85 -7.78
N LEU A 111 -10.45 2.72 -7.13
CA LEU A 111 -9.94 3.76 -6.24
C LEU A 111 -9.72 5.10 -6.95
N LYS A 112 -9.23 5.09 -8.21
CA LYS A 112 -9.07 6.31 -9.01
C LYS A 112 -10.39 6.95 -9.40
N THR A 113 -11.42 6.16 -9.64
CA THR A 113 -12.78 6.68 -9.86
C THR A 113 -13.37 7.26 -8.58
N LEU A 114 -13.14 6.61 -7.44
CA LEU A 114 -13.62 7.05 -6.13
C LEU A 114 -12.92 8.34 -5.66
N PHE A 115 -11.60 8.43 -5.84
CA PHE A 115 -10.76 9.56 -5.41
C PHE A 115 -10.10 10.24 -6.63
N PRO A 116 -10.89 10.94 -7.47
CA PRO A 116 -10.40 11.47 -8.75
C PRO A 116 -9.28 12.49 -8.59
N ASN A 117 -9.34 13.32 -7.54
CA ASN A 117 -8.41 14.41 -7.27
C ASN A 117 -7.16 14.00 -6.48
N ALA A 118 -7.12 12.75 -5.98
CA ALA A 118 -6.09 12.33 -5.07
C ALA A 118 -4.74 12.07 -5.76
N LYS A 119 -3.68 12.62 -5.15
CA LYS A 119 -2.29 12.24 -5.43
C LYS A 119 -2.03 10.84 -4.88
N ILE A 120 -1.36 10.01 -5.67
CA ILE A 120 -1.08 8.63 -5.31
C ILE A 120 0.24 8.53 -4.53
N HIS A 121 0.14 7.91 -3.36
CA HIS A 121 1.26 7.57 -2.49
C HIS A 121 1.35 6.05 -2.35
N ALA A 122 2.43 5.45 -2.81
CA ALA A 122 2.67 4.02 -2.70
C ALA A 122 3.49 3.71 -1.44
N VAL A 123 2.93 2.87 -0.57
CA VAL A 123 3.48 2.46 0.73
C VAL A 123 3.64 0.93 0.72
N PHE A 124 4.27 0.40 -0.33
CA PHE A 124 4.61 -1.02 -0.41
C PHE A 124 5.98 -1.29 0.24
N ASP A 125 6.28 -2.55 0.53
CA ASP A 125 7.56 -2.96 1.15
C ASP A 125 8.79 -2.65 0.26
N ARG A 126 9.98 -2.74 0.86
CA ARG A 126 11.27 -2.57 0.15
C ARG A 126 11.70 -3.82 -0.61
N GLY A 127 11.05 -4.96 -0.39
CA GLY A 127 11.30 -6.19 -1.12
C GLY A 127 11.01 -6.04 -2.61
N ILE A 128 11.37 -7.06 -3.40
CA ILE A 128 11.12 -7.02 -4.84
C ILE A 128 9.61 -6.98 -5.15
N SER A 129 8.78 -7.64 -4.34
CA SER A 129 7.33 -7.62 -4.48
C SER A 129 6.77 -6.20 -4.37
N GLY A 130 7.08 -5.48 -3.28
CA GLY A 130 6.61 -4.11 -3.09
C GLY A 130 7.14 -3.13 -4.14
N ARG A 131 8.40 -3.31 -4.57
CA ARG A 131 8.99 -2.48 -5.65
C ARG A 131 8.36 -2.75 -7.02
N VAL A 132 7.94 -3.99 -7.29
CA VAL A 132 7.14 -4.34 -8.48
C VAL A 132 5.72 -3.76 -8.36
N ALA A 133 5.11 -3.79 -7.18
CA ALA A 133 3.80 -3.18 -6.93
C ALA A 133 3.81 -1.66 -7.17
N ASP A 134 4.87 -0.96 -6.74
CA ASP A 134 5.08 0.46 -7.08
C ASP A 134 5.01 0.68 -8.60
N CYS A 135 5.72 -0.15 -9.37
CA CYS A 135 5.77 -0.05 -10.83
C CYS A 135 4.43 -0.41 -11.49
N LYS A 136 3.71 -1.41 -10.97
CA LYS A 136 2.36 -1.76 -11.44
C LYS A 136 1.41 -0.58 -11.26
N VAL A 137 1.34 -0.02 -10.06
CA VAL A 137 0.53 1.17 -9.75
C VAL A 137 0.89 2.35 -10.67
N ALA A 138 2.18 2.59 -10.91
CA ALA A 138 2.63 3.62 -11.85
C ALA A 138 2.10 3.41 -13.27
N THR A 139 2.04 2.16 -13.76
CA THR A 139 1.46 1.88 -15.08
C THR A 139 -0.06 1.99 -15.10
N TRP A 140 -0.74 1.57 -14.03
CA TRP A 140 -2.19 1.66 -13.93
C TRP A 140 -2.67 3.11 -13.82
N GLN A 141 -1.91 3.97 -13.14
CA GLN A 141 -2.13 5.41 -13.08
C GLN A 141 -2.19 6.05 -14.47
N LEU A 142 -1.48 5.48 -15.45
CA LEU A 142 -1.48 5.93 -16.85
C LEU A 142 -2.49 5.18 -17.72
N GLY A 143 -3.39 4.38 -17.13
CA GLY A 143 -4.34 3.53 -17.85
C GLY A 143 -3.73 2.32 -18.53
N LYS A 144 -2.42 2.08 -18.37
CA LYS A 144 -1.65 1.03 -19.06
C LYS A 144 -1.46 -0.19 -18.17
N ASN A 145 -0.70 -1.18 -18.66
CA ASN A 145 -0.29 -2.34 -17.89
C ASN A 145 1.13 -2.75 -18.32
N ALA A 146 1.91 -3.26 -17.38
CA ALA A 146 3.21 -3.85 -17.63
C ALA A 146 3.25 -5.26 -17.04
N ARG A 147 3.94 -6.18 -17.72
CA ARG A 147 4.18 -7.52 -17.20
C ARG A 147 5.51 -7.52 -16.49
N PHE A 148 5.57 -8.20 -15.35
CA PHE A 148 6.78 -8.33 -14.54
C PHE A 148 7.04 -9.81 -14.28
N SER A 149 8.32 -10.19 -14.29
CA SER A 149 8.78 -11.52 -13.93
C SER A 149 10.11 -11.42 -13.19
N LEU A 150 10.40 -12.42 -12.37
CA LEU A 150 11.71 -12.58 -11.75
C LEU A 150 12.46 -13.66 -12.55
N ALA A 151 13.68 -13.36 -12.97
CA ALA A 151 14.57 -14.29 -13.64
C ALA A 151 15.97 -14.11 -13.07
N ASP A 152 16.49 -15.15 -12.43
CA ASP A 152 17.76 -15.11 -11.68
C ASP A 152 17.79 -13.91 -10.71
N ASP A 153 18.86 -13.12 -10.73
CA ASP A 153 19.02 -11.90 -9.94
C ASP A 153 18.43 -10.65 -10.60
N TYR A 154 17.51 -10.80 -11.55
CA TYR A 154 16.91 -9.70 -12.30
C TYR A 154 15.39 -9.66 -12.20
N GLY A 155 14.87 -8.47 -11.89
CA GLY A 155 13.48 -8.14 -12.19
C GLY A 155 13.36 -7.76 -13.67
N GLU A 156 12.63 -8.56 -14.43
CA GLU A 156 12.30 -8.27 -15.82
C GLU A 156 10.96 -7.55 -15.91
N PHE A 157 10.83 -6.66 -16.88
CA PHE A 157 9.53 -6.12 -17.25
C PHE A 157 9.36 -6.03 -18.77
N TYR A 158 8.12 -6.22 -19.19
CA TYR A 158 7.69 -6.03 -20.57
C TYR A 158 6.65 -4.93 -20.64
N TYR A 159 6.98 -3.86 -21.35
CA TYR A 159 6.13 -2.70 -21.52
C TYR A 159 6.33 -2.09 -22.91
N ASN A 160 5.22 -1.75 -23.57
CA ASN A 160 5.22 -1.18 -24.92
C ASN A 160 6.10 -1.93 -25.94
N LYS A 161 5.93 -3.26 -26.01
CA LYS A 161 6.71 -4.17 -26.86
C LYS A 161 8.20 -4.29 -26.54
N LYS A 162 8.69 -3.62 -25.51
CA LYS A 162 10.09 -3.65 -25.07
C LYS A 162 10.25 -4.53 -23.83
N LYS A 163 11.20 -5.46 -23.86
CA LYS A 163 11.66 -6.21 -22.69
C LYS A 163 12.90 -5.53 -22.10
N CYS A 164 12.87 -5.29 -20.79
CA CYS A 164 13.97 -4.70 -20.04
C CYS A 164 14.27 -5.56 -18.80
N ARG A 165 15.50 -5.50 -18.32
CA ARG A 165 15.96 -6.20 -17.10
C ARG A 165 16.62 -5.21 -16.16
N ILE A 166 16.38 -5.33 -14.86
CA ILE A 166 17.04 -4.55 -13.82
C ILE A 166 17.48 -5.52 -12.72
N PRO A 167 18.75 -5.46 -12.25
CA PRO A 167 19.16 -6.27 -11.11
C PRO A 167 18.28 -6.03 -9.87
N VAL A 168 17.92 -7.09 -9.15
CA VAL A 168 16.96 -7.05 -8.02
C VAL A 168 17.41 -6.09 -6.93
N ASN A 169 18.71 -6.02 -6.63
CA ASN A 169 19.26 -5.13 -5.59
C ASN A 169 19.03 -3.64 -5.87
N ILE A 170 18.91 -3.24 -7.14
CA ILE A 170 18.73 -1.84 -7.56
C ILE A 170 17.37 -1.59 -8.23
N PHE A 171 16.54 -2.61 -8.38
CA PHE A 171 15.18 -2.49 -8.91
C PHE A 171 14.41 -1.41 -8.16
N SER A 172 13.73 -0.50 -8.86
CA SER A 172 12.96 0.59 -8.24
C SER A 172 12.04 1.23 -9.27
N LEU A 173 11.01 1.93 -8.77
CA LEU A 173 10.14 2.75 -9.60
C LEU A 173 10.93 3.73 -10.47
N SER A 174 11.88 4.47 -9.89
CA SER A 174 12.67 5.46 -10.63
C SER A 174 13.42 4.85 -11.83
N ARG A 175 14.05 3.68 -11.63
CA ARG A 175 14.73 2.98 -12.74
C ARG A 175 13.75 2.45 -13.77
N PHE A 176 12.62 1.90 -13.31
CA PHE A 176 11.55 1.45 -14.19
C PHE A 176 11.02 2.61 -15.06
N GLU A 177 10.71 3.77 -14.46
CA GLU A 177 10.24 4.96 -15.17
C GLU A 177 11.26 5.44 -16.21
N LYS A 178 12.54 5.49 -15.84
CA LYS A 178 13.63 5.86 -16.76
C LYS A 178 13.71 4.92 -17.96
N LEU A 179 13.61 3.60 -17.75
CA LEU A 179 13.77 2.60 -18.81
C LEU A 179 12.52 2.40 -19.68
N SER A 180 11.34 2.64 -19.10
CA SER A 180 10.04 2.55 -19.78
C SER A 180 9.61 3.88 -20.44
N GLY A 181 10.25 4.99 -20.07
CA GLY A 181 9.94 6.33 -20.57
C GLY A 181 8.64 6.91 -20.01
N ILE A 182 8.11 6.37 -18.92
CA ILE A 182 6.89 6.88 -18.29
C ILE A 182 7.21 7.91 -17.20
N ARG A 183 6.25 8.77 -16.91
CA ARG A 183 6.24 9.64 -15.72
C ARG A 183 4.88 9.50 -15.06
N SER A 184 4.81 8.70 -13.99
CA SER A 184 3.53 8.38 -13.33
C SER A 184 3.10 9.44 -12.32
N GLY A 185 4.04 10.23 -11.79
CA GLY A 185 3.77 11.24 -10.77
C GLY A 185 3.43 10.66 -9.40
N ILE A 186 3.60 9.35 -9.19
CA ILE A 186 3.36 8.72 -7.89
C ILE A 186 4.54 8.97 -6.95
N ARG A 187 4.27 9.07 -5.65
CA ARG A 187 5.30 9.16 -4.61
C ARG A 187 5.40 7.84 -3.87
N THR A 188 6.62 7.36 -3.64
CA THR A 188 6.85 6.14 -2.84
C THR A 188 7.29 6.52 -1.44
N HIS A 189 6.82 5.75 -0.45
CA HIS A 189 7.25 5.85 0.95
C HIS A 189 7.79 4.49 1.36
N LYS A 190 9.00 4.47 1.91
CA LYS A 190 9.67 3.23 2.35
C LYS A 190 10.18 3.42 3.78
N PRO A 191 10.17 2.38 4.61
CA PRO A 191 10.79 2.44 5.93
C PRO A 191 12.29 2.71 5.83
N LYS A 192 12.86 3.28 6.90
CA LYS A 192 14.30 3.47 7.01
C LYS A 192 14.99 2.10 7.04
N ALA A 193 16.17 2.01 6.42
CA ALA A 193 16.96 0.78 6.48
C ALA A 193 17.31 0.44 7.94
N PRO A 194 17.41 -0.86 8.31
CA PRO A 194 17.41 -2.04 7.44
C PRO A 194 16.02 -2.67 7.19
N PHE A 195 14.94 -2.09 7.70
CA PHE A 195 13.62 -2.73 7.68
C PHE A 195 12.99 -2.78 6.28
N GLU A 196 12.28 -3.88 5.96
CA GLU A 196 11.56 -4.02 4.70
C GLU A 196 10.17 -3.38 4.75
N THR A 197 9.51 -3.41 5.90
CA THR A 197 8.16 -2.85 6.13
C THR A 197 8.15 -1.87 7.30
N PHE A 198 7.16 -0.97 7.36
CA PHE A 198 6.95 -0.11 8.53
C PHE A 198 6.51 -0.92 9.74
N TYR A 199 5.78 -2.02 9.54
CA TYR A 199 5.45 -3.00 10.57
C TYR A 199 6.71 -3.58 11.23
N GLN A 200 7.67 -4.05 10.43
CA GLN A 200 8.96 -4.55 10.97
C GLN A 200 9.68 -3.45 11.75
N SER A 201 9.73 -2.22 11.24
CA SER A 201 10.32 -1.09 11.96
C SER A 201 9.61 -0.83 13.30
N PHE A 202 8.29 -1.00 13.35
CA PHE A 202 7.46 -0.74 14.53
C PHE A 202 7.63 -1.81 15.61
N THR A 203 7.68 -3.08 15.22
CA THR A 203 7.84 -4.18 16.19
C THR A 203 9.24 -4.26 16.78
N ASN A 204 10.28 -3.88 16.03
CA ASN A 204 11.69 -3.92 16.46
C ASN A 204 12.14 -2.69 17.29
N MET A 205 11.30 -1.68 17.47
CA MET A 205 11.58 -0.53 18.35
C MET A 205 10.82 -0.60 19.69
N GLY A 206 10.37 -1.80 20.08
CA GLY A 206 9.76 -2.10 21.38
C GLY A 206 10.76 -2.64 22.38
#